data_AF-A0A838D2C4-F1
#
_entry.id   AF-A0A838D2C4-F1
#
_cell.length_a   1.000
_cell.length_b   1.000
_cell.length_c   1.000
_cell.angle_alpha   90.00
_cell.angle_beta   90.00
_cell.angle_gamma   90.00
#
_symmetry.space_group_name_H-M   'P 1'
#
loop_
_entity.id
_entity.type
_entity.pdbx_description
1 polymer ?
#
loop_
_entity_poly.entity_id
_entity_poly.type
_entity_poly.pdbx_seq_one_letter_code
_entity_poly.pdbx_strand_id
1 'polypeptide(L)' 'AGRIRLAVLVDRGHRELPIRPDHVGKNLPTSRAERVNVRVEEVDGADEVTITAMEEAVAS' A
#
# COMPACT_ATOMS: atom_id res chain seq x y z
N ALA A 1 -12.48 -26.87 -9.33
CA ALA A 1 -12.55 -25.42 -9.60
C ALA A 1 -11.60 -24.69 -8.66
N GLY A 2 -10.73 -23.81 -9.16
CA GLY A 2 -9.80 -23.03 -8.33
C GLY A 2 -10.43 -21.70 -7.89
N ARG A 3 -10.08 -21.20 -6.69
CA ARG A 3 -10.48 -19.88 -6.19
C ARG A 3 -9.27 -18.95 -6.25
N ILE A 4 -9.44 -17.75 -6.83
CA ILE A 4 -8.44 -16.68 -6.77
C ILE A 4 -8.61 -15.94 -5.44
N ARG A 5 -7.50 -15.61 -4.79
CA ARG A 5 -7.46 -14.83 -3.56
C ARG A 5 -6.42 -13.72 -3.65
N LEU A 6 -6.67 -12.61 -2.97
CA LEU A 6 -5.75 -11.48 -2.88
C LEU A 6 -5.28 -11.30 -1.44
N ALA A 7 -3.96 -11.36 -1.22
CA ALA A 7 -3.33 -11.01 0.04
C ALA A 7 -2.53 -9.72 -0.15
N VAL A 8 -2.64 -8.79 0.80
CA VAL A 8 -1.90 -7.52 0.81
C VAL A 8 -1.24 -7.30 2.17
N LEU A 9 -0.04 -6.71 2.17
CA LEU A 9 0.60 -6.29 3.41
C LEU A 9 -0.12 -5.09 4.05
N VAL A 10 -0.50 -4.11 3.22
CA VAL A 10 -1.18 -2.88 3.67
C VAL A 10 -2.41 -2.62 2.81
N ASP A 11 -3.53 -2.31 3.45
CA ASP A 11 -4.73 -1.74 2.83
C ASP A 11 -4.83 -0.26 3.20
N ARG A 12 -4.64 0.62 2.21
CA ARG A 12 -4.68 2.08 2.39
C ARG A 12 -6.07 2.70 2.21
N GLY A 13 -7.08 1.89 1.88
CA GLY A 13 -8.42 2.37 1.52
C GLY A 13 -8.47 3.03 0.13
N HIS A 14 -9.38 4.01 -0.03
CA HIS A 14 -9.61 4.78 -1.28
C HIS A 14 -9.86 3.93 -2.53
N ARG A 15 -10.60 2.82 -2.39
CA ARG A 15 -10.92 1.91 -3.50
C ARG A 15 -11.84 2.60 -4.52
N GLU A 16 -11.51 2.44 -5.80
CA GLU A 16 -12.31 2.96 -6.93
C GLU A 16 -13.01 1.84 -7.71
N LEU A 17 -12.78 0.58 -7.32
CA LEU A 17 -13.40 -0.62 -7.86
C LEU A 17 -13.87 -1.55 -6.72
N PRO A 18 -14.84 -2.46 -6.96
CA PRO A 18 -15.34 -3.40 -5.96
C PRO A 18 -14.38 -4.58 -5.70
N ILE A 19 -13.08 -4.32 -5.62
CA ILE A 19 -12.06 -5.33 -5.30
C ILE A 19 -11.75 -5.22 -3.81
N ARG A 20 -11.67 -6.36 -3.10
CA ARG A 20 -11.28 -6.45 -1.68
C ARG A 20 -10.29 -7.61 -1.48
N PRO A 21 -9.20 -7.42 -0.72
CA PRO A 21 -8.30 -8.50 -0.33
C PRO A 21 -8.99 -9.48 0.64
N ASP A 22 -8.68 -10.76 0.49
CA ASP A 22 -9.09 -11.81 1.43
C ASP A 22 -8.25 -11.74 2.73
N HIS A 23 -7.01 -11.27 2.63
CA HIS A 23 -6.08 -11.12 3.76
C HIS A 23 -5.38 -9.77 3.74
N VAL A 24 -5.34 -9.10 4.89
CA VAL A 24 -4.72 -7.80 5.09
C VAL A 24 -3.78 -7.88 6.28
N GLY A 25 -2.51 -7.49 6.11
CA GLY A 25 -1.58 -7.35 7.23
C GLY A 25 -1.98 -6.20 8.15
N LYS A 26 -2.09 -4.99 7.59
CA LYS A 26 -2.54 -3.79 8.31
C LYS A 26 -3.49 -2.92 7.50
N ASN A 27 -4.57 -2.46 8.15
CA ASN A 27 -5.41 -1.39 7.62
C ASN A 27 -4.83 -0.05 8.07
N LEU A 28 -4.57 0.84 7.11
CA LEU A 28 -3.93 2.13 7.37
C LEU A 28 -4.84 3.23 6.81
N PRO A 29 -5.55 3.99 7.66
CA PRO A 29 -6.24 5.19 7.23
C PRO A 29 -5.21 6.17 6.67
N THR A 30 -5.40 6.59 5.42
CA THR A 30 -4.55 7.58 4.76
C THR A 30 -5.42 8.68 4.17
N SER A 31 -4.84 9.85 3.88
CA SER A 31 -5.43 10.83 2.97
C SER A 31 -5.10 10.50 1.51
N ARG A 32 -5.77 11.16 0.56
CA ARG A 32 -5.41 11.04 -0.87
C ARG A 32 -4.04 11.65 -1.20
N ALA A 33 -3.56 12.58 -0.37
CA ALA A 33 -2.25 13.24 -0.53
C ALA A 33 -1.12 12.49 0.19
N GLU A 34 -1.40 11.34 0.81
CA GLU A 34 -0.39 10.49 1.44
C GLU A 34 -0.01 9.31 0.54
N ARG A 35 1.24 8.88 0.67
CA ARG A 35 1.82 7.72 0.02
C ARG A 35 2.25 6.71 1.08
N VAL A 36 1.90 5.44 0.86
CA VAL A 36 2.42 4.31 1.64
C VAL A 36 3.63 3.75 0.91
N ASN A 37 4.78 3.73 1.58
CA ASN A 37 5.99 3.08 1.07
C ASN A 37 6.20 1.80 1.87
N VAL A 38 6.30 0.68 1.16
CA VAL A 38 6.62 -0.63 1.74
C VAL A 38 8.03 -0.95 1.29
N ARG A 39 8.89 -1.23 2.26
CA ARG A 39 10.27 -1.68 2.04
C ARG A 39 10.41 -3.09 2.59
N VAL A 40 11.09 -3.92 1.82
CA VAL A 40 11.41 -5.30 2.18
C VAL A 40 12.91 -5.51 2.07
N GLU A 41 13.49 -6.28 2.99
CA GLU A 41 14.94 -6.51 3.05
C GLU A 41 15.54 -6.93 1.69
N GLU A 42 14.87 -7.80 0.95
CA GLU A 42 15.37 -8.36 -0.32
C GLU A 42 15.51 -7.34 -1.45
N VAL A 43 14.76 -6.23 -1.38
CA VAL A 43 14.73 -5.18 -2.41
C VAL A 43 15.40 -3.91 -1.92
N ASP A 44 15.21 -3.57 -0.65
CA ASP A 44 15.51 -2.26 -0.08
C ASP A 44 16.54 -2.27 1.07
N GLY A 45 16.92 -3.45 1.56
CA GLY A 45 17.83 -3.64 2.71
C GLY A 45 17.23 -3.22 4.06
N ALA A 46 15.90 -3.14 4.16
CA ALA A 46 15.18 -2.94 5.41
C ALA A 46 13.72 -3.42 5.31
N ASP A 47 13.17 -3.94 6.41
CA ASP A 47 11.74 -4.23 6.57
C ASP A 47 11.02 -3.08 7.28
N GLU A 48 10.30 -2.26 6.53
CA GLU A 48 9.52 -1.15 7.10
C GLU A 48 8.33 -0.72 6.25
N VAL A 49 7.34 -0.12 6.90
CA VAL A 49 6.20 0.53 6.23
C VAL A 49 6.12 1.97 6.73
N THR A 50 6.27 2.94 5.82
CA THR A 50 6.23 4.38 6.13
C THR A 50 5.11 5.10 5.37
N ILE A 51 4.66 6.23 5.92
CA ILE A 51 3.71 7.14 5.28
C ILE A 51 4.41 8.46 5.04
N THR A 52 4.35 8.98 3.81
CA THR A 52 4.89 10.30 3.46
C THR A 52 3.83 11.12 2.76
N ALA A 53 3.94 12.45 2.82
CA ALA A 53 3.17 13.31 1.92
C ALA A 53 3.63 13.07 0.48
N MET A 54 2.73 13.22 -0.50
CA MET A 54 3.11 13.29 -1.90
C MET A 54 3.80 14.63 -2.14
N GLU A 55 5.13 14.62 -2.33
CA GLU A 55 5.84 15.79 -2.84
C GLU A 55 5.40 16.03 -4.29
N GLU A 56 4.90 17.23 -4.58
CA GLU A 56 4.73 17.65 -5.98
C GLU A 56 6.11 17.57 -6.62
N ALA A 57 6.23 16.75 -7.67
CA ALA A 57 7.44 16.70 -8.47
C ALA A 57 7.77 18.13 -8.88
N VAL A 58 8.84 18.70 -8.33
CA VAL A 58 9.34 20.01 -8.70
C VAL A 58 9.53 19.96 -10.21
N ALA A 59 8.64 20.63 -10.94
CA ALA A 59 8.70 20.73 -12.38
C ALA A 59 10.11 21.26 -12.72
N SER A 60 10.92 20.36 -13.28
CA SER A 60 12.26 20.66 -13.78
C SER A 60 12.14 21.10 -15.23
#